data_AF-A0A925LF91-F1
#
_entry.id   AF-A0A925LF91-F1
#
_cell.length_a   1.000
_cell.length_b   1.000
_cell.length_c   1.000
_cell.angle_alpha   90.00
_cell.angle_beta   90.00
_cell.angle_gamma   90.00
#
_symmetry.space_group_name_H-M   'P 1'
#
loop_
_entity.id
_entity.type
_entity.pdbx_description
1 polymer ?
#
loop_
_entity_poly.entity_id
_entity_poly.type
_entity_poly.pdbx_seq_one_letter_code
_entity_poly.pdbx_strand_id
1 'polypeptide(L)' 'ISVEEIAQIDGTINYEIVCQLGKRIPRVYYKAGQIVYTVDYF' A
#
# COMPACT_ATOMS: atom_id res chain seq x y z
N ILE A 1 4.77 2.84 11.97
CA ILE A 1 5.48 1.73 11.33
C ILE A 1 5.69 2.09 9.86
N SER A 2 6.93 2.09 9.39
CA SER A 2 7.27 2.32 7.99
C SER A 2 7.29 1.00 7.21
N VAL A 3 7.32 1.09 5.88
CA VAL A 3 7.46 -0.10 5.03
C VAL A 3 8.87 -0.68 5.16
N GLU A 4 9.87 0.17 5.40
CA GLU A 4 11.26 -0.25 5.63
C GLU A 4 11.40 -1.12 6.88
N GLU A 5 10.73 -0.77 7.97
CA GLU A 5 10.72 -1.58 9.20
C GLU A 5 10.12 -2.97 8.95
N ILE A 6 9.03 -3.04 8.16
CA ILE A 6 8.39 -4.31 7.80
C ILE A 6 9.33 -5.16 6.92
N ALA A 7 9.95 -4.54 5.91
CA ALA A 7 10.88 -5.22 5.02
C ALA A 7 12.10 -5.78 5.77
N GLN A 8 12.62 -5.06 6.77
CA GLN A 8 13.71 -5.54 7.63
C GLN A 8 13.32 -6.79 8.45
N ILE A 9 12.09 -6.84 8.95
CA ILE A 9 11.57 -8.00 9.68
C ILE A 9 11.39 -9.21 8.74
N ASP A 10 10.90 -8.95 7.53
CA ASP A 10 10.64 -9.98 6.51
C ASP A 10 11.92 -10.43 5.77
N GLY A 11 13.04 -9.72 5.94
CA GLY A 11 14.31 -10.04 5.28
C GLY A 11 14.33 -9.69 3.79
N THR A 12 13.50 -8.73 3.37
CA THR A 12 13.38 -8.27 1.97
C THR A 12 13.61 -6.76 1.84
N ILE A 13 13.28 -6.18 0.69
CA ILE A 13 13.31 -4.75 0.37
C ILE A 13 11.91 -4.15 0.39
N ASN A 14 11.81 -2.85 0.68
CA ASN A 14 10.53 -2.14 0.79
C ASN A 14 9.63 -2.25 -0.45
N TYR A 15 10.22 -2.32 -1.65
CA TYR A 15 9.49 -2.49 -2.91
C TYR A 15 8.71 -3.81 -2.97
N GLU A 16 9.25 -4.89 -2.39
CA GLU A 16 8.53 -6.18 -2.41
C GLU A 16 7.26 -6.13 -1.55
N ILE A 17 7.31 -5.48 -0.38
CA ILE A 17 6.15 -5.34 0.51
C ILE A 17 4.99 -4.61 -0.18
N VAL A 18 5.26 -3.48 -0.85
CA VAL A 18 4.21 -2.70 -1.53
C VAL A 18 3.71 -3.39 -2.81
N CYS A 19 4.58 -4.09 -3.53
CA CYS A 19 4.22 -4.83 -4.75
C CYS A 19 3.35 -6.06 -4.45
N GLN A 20 3.46 -6.65 -3.27
CA GLN A 20 2.65 -7.79 -2.84
C GLN A 20 1.18 -7.43 -2.54
N LEU A 21 0.81 -6.14 -2.48
CA LEU A 21 -0.57 -5.72 -2.25
C LEU A 21 -1.50 -6.13 -3.39
N GLY A 22 -2.25 -7.22 -3.18
CA GLY A 22 -3.15 -7.80 -4.16
C GLY A 22 -4.37 -6.93 -4.51
N LYS A 23 -5.16 -7.42 -5.47
CA LYS A 23 -6.35 -6.72 -6.01
C LYS A 23 -7.44 -6.44 -4.97
N ARG A 24 -7.49 -7.22 -3.87
CA ARG A 24 -8.57 -7.16 -2.87
C ARG A 24 -8.51 -5.90 -2.03
N ILE A 25 -7.36 -5.23 -2.04
CA ILE A 25 -7.14 -4.02 -1.27
C ILE A 25 -7.48 -2.83 -2.18
N PRO A 26 -8.56 -2.07 -1.91
CA PRO A 26 -8.92 -0.92 -2.72
C PRO A 26 -7.86 0.18 -2.58
N ARG A 27 -7.63 0.93 -3.65
CA ARG A 27 -6.75 2.11 -3.63
C ARG A 27 -7.61 3.35 -3.44
N VAL A 28 -7.48 3.99 -2.28
CA VAL A 28 -8.21 5.22 -1.95
C VAL A 28 -7.25 6.40 -2.05
N TYR A 29 -7.56 7.35 -2.93
CA TYR A 29 -6.75 8.53 -3.19
C TYR A 29 -7.30 9.73 -2.42
N TYR A 30 -6.42 10.40 -1.69
CA TYR A 30 -6.75 11.57 -0.89
C TYR A 30 -6.09 12.83 -1.46
N LYS A 31 -6.79 13.96 -1.42
CA LYS A 31 -6.27 15.30 -1.70
C LYS A 31 -6.76 16.25 -0.62
N ALA A 32 -5.84 16.99 0.00
CA ALA A 32 -6.15 17.89 1.13
C ALA A 32 -6.97 17.20 2.25
N GLY A 33 -6.64 15.93 2.55
CA GLY A 33 -7.32 15.14 3.58
C GLY A 33 -8.71 14.59 3.18
N GLN A 34 -9.21 14.92 1.98
CA GLN A 34 -10.49 14.43 1.48
C GLN A 34 -10.30 13.33 0.44
N ILE A 35 -11.19 12.33 0.45
CA ILE A 35 -11.22 11.29 -0.57
C ILE A 35 -11.63 11.93 -1.90
N VAL A 36 -10.82 11.75 -2.94
CA VAL A 36 -11.11 12.26 -4.29
C VAL A 36 -11.41 11.15 -5.28
N TYR A 37 -10.93 9.94 -5.03
CA TYR A 37 -11.11 8.82 -5.93
C TYR A 37 -10.87 7.50 -5.20
N THR A 38 -11.57 6.45 -5.63
CA THR A 38 -11.41 5.09 -5.10
C THR A 38 -11.38 4.13 -6.27
N VAL A 39 -10.41 3.21 -6.27
CA VAL A 39 -10.33 2.10 -7.22
C VAL A 39 -10.52 0.80 -6.45
N ASP A 40 -11.62 0.12 -6.75
CA ASP A 40 -11.83 -1.28 -6.42
C ASP A 40 -11.61 -2.12 -7.69
N TYR A 41 -10.84 -3.19 -7.57
CA TYR A 41 -10.51 -4.08 -8.68
C TYR A 41 -11.36 -5.36 -8.69
N PHE A 42 -12.29 -5.51 -7.74
CA PHE A 42 -13.26 -6.60 -7.66
C PHE A 42 -14.60 -6.25 -8.31
#